data_AF-C4JKX5-F1
#
_entry.id   AF-C4JKX5-F1
#
_cell.length_a   1.000
_cell.length_b   1.000
_cell.length_c   1.000
_cell.angle_alpha   90.00
_cell.angle_beta   90.00
_cell.angle_gamma   90.00
#
_symmetry.space_group_name_H-M   'P 1'
#
loop_
_entity.id
_entity.type
_entity.pdbx_description
1 polymer ?
#
loop_
_entity_poly.entity_id
_entity_poly.type
_entity_poly.pdbx_seq_one_letter_code
_entity_poly.pdbx_strand_id
1 'polypeptide(L)'
;MRSSSLEFPVDIESVPIYPPSENCDDEEKDALNRDSLGSREGRCPPAQSAKGFHPVRFDGSLDVQNKYKGAPDDKLDSNWRQLYDVDPFLVSKEALKKIQKTSVKVPSRPGYHLAKLAVFHQLHCLASIISPKQGKRGGV
;
A
#
# COMPACT_ATOMS: atom_id res chain seq x y z
N MET A 1 29.75 -28.39 32.66
CA MET A 1 29.14 -27.13 33.15
C MET A 1 28.39 -26.49 32.00
N ARG A 2 27.24 -25.87 32.31
CA ARG A 2 26.03 -25.72 31.48
C ARG A 2 26.22 -25.02 30.12
N SER A 3 25.63 -25.62 29.09
CA SER A 3 25.27 -24.97 27.82
C SER A 3 24.02 -24.13 28.08
N SER A 4 24.09 -22.82 27.88
CA SER A 4 22.92 -21.93 27.96
C SER A 4 22.26 -21.85 26.58
N SER A 5 21.21 -22.63 26.40
CA SER A 5 20.18 -22.36 25.40
C SER A 5 19.51 -21.03 25.77
N LEU A 6 19.65 -20.01 24.91
CA LEU A 6 18.81 -18.83 24.97
C LEU A 6 17.48 -19.18 24.33
N GLU A 7 16.57 -19.74 25.12
CA GLU A 7 15.15 -19.77 24.76
C GLU A 7 14.59 -18.38 25.06
N PHE A 8 14.18 -17.65 24.03
CA PHE A 8 13.36 -16.45 24.17
C PHE A 8 11.89 -16.88 24.08
N PRO A 9 11.13 -16.96 25.19
CA PRO A 9 9.70 -17.07 25.12
C PRO A 9 9.16 -15.66 24.86
N VAL A 10 8.91 -15.32 23.59
CA VAL A 10 8.10 -14.13 23.31
C VAL A 10 6.65 -14.56 23.40
N ASP A 11 6.06 -14.38 24.58
CA ASP A 11 4.63 -14.63 24.84
C ASP A 11 3.76 -13.86 23.85
N ILE A 12 3.07 -14.64 23.02
CA ILE A 12 2.36 -14.24 21.80
C ILE A 12 1.17 -13.31 22.11
N GLU A 13 0.67 -13.34 23.34
CA GLU A 13 -0.50 -12.58 23.79
C GLU A 13 -0.20 -11.10 24.12
N SER A 14 1.07 -10.69 24.12
CA SER A 14 1.49 -9.38 24.63
C SER A 14 1.89 -8.35 23.56
N VAL A 15 1.92 -8.70 22.28
CA VAL A 15 2.19 -7.73 21.21
C VAL A 15 0.96 -6.83 21.06
N PRO A 16 1.05 -5.51 21.31
CA PRO A 16 -0.08 -4.62 21.13
C PRO A 16 -0.51 -4.67 19.67
N ILE A 17 -1.69 -5.23 19.42
CA ILE A 17 -2.39 -5.08 18.16
C ILE A 17 -2.65 -3.59 18.02
N TYR A 18 -1.92 -2.92 17.11
CA TYR A 18 -2.30 -1.57 16.74
C TYR A 18 -3.72 -1.65 16.19
N PRO A 19 -4.71 -1.00 16.84
CA PRO A 19 -6.04 -0.97 16.29
C PRO A 19 -5.94 -0.32 14.91
N PRO A 20 -6.66 -0.82 13.89
CA PRO A 20 -6.76 -0.13 12.62
C PRO A 20 -7.19 1.30 12.90
N SER A 21 -6.47 2.26 12.33
CA SER A 21 -6.79 3.68 12.43
C SER A 21 -8.29 3.90 12.22
N GLU A 22 -8.93 4.48 13.24
CA GLU A 22 -10.27 5.08 13.31
C GLU A 22 -11.26 4.69 12.19
N ASN A 23 -12.34 4.05 12.62
CA ASN A 23 -13.41 3.46 11.85
C ASN A 23 -13.92 4.39 10.73
N CYS A 24 -13.97 3.83 9.52
CA CYS A 24 -14.64 4.45 8.37
C CYS A 24 -16.15 4.19 8.35
N ASP A 25 -16.65 3.46 9.36
CA ASP A 25 -17.97 2.84 9.38
C ASP A 25 -18.87 3.38 10.51
N ASP A 26 -18.39 4.32 11.33
CA ASP A 26 -19.23 4.93 12.36
C ASP A 26 -19.94 6.17 11.80
N GLU A 27 -21.26 6.04 11.56
CA GLU A 27 -22.17 7.19 11.58
C GLU A 27 -22.11 7.80 12.99
N GLU A 28 -21.15 8.69 13.25
CA GLU A 28 -21.08 9.43 14.51
C GLU A 28 -22.21 10.48 14.53
N LYS A 29 -23.40 10.03 14.91
CA LYS A 29 -24.33 10.86 15.67
C LYS A 29 -23.70 11.06 17.03
N ASP A 30 -22.91 12.11 17.20
CA ASP A 30 -22.85 12.84 18.46
C ASP A 30 -22.37 14.27 18.23
N ALA A 31 -23.32 15.18 18.37
CA ALA A 31 -23.08 16.59 18.42
C ALA A 31 -22.44 16.92 19.77
N LEU A 32 -21.31 17.62 19.74
CA LEU A 32 -21.06 18.91 20.41
C LEU A 32 -19.55 19.08 20.63
N ASN A 33 -19.04 20.21 20.12
CA ASN A 33 -17.83 20.90 20.57
C ASN A 33 -16.50 20.54 19.88
N ARG A 34 -16.25 21.12 18.68
CA ARG A 34 -14.95 21.77 18.39
C ARG A 34 -15.00 22.67 17.16
N ASP A 35 -15.18 23.96 17.41
CA ASP A 35 -14.99 25.01 16.43
C ASP A 35 -13.50 25.18 16.05
N SER A 36 -13.27 25.47 14.76
CA SER A 36 -12.11 26.21 14.23
C SER A 36 -10.83 25.48 13.80
N LEU A 37 -10.91 24.27 13.23
CA LEU A 37 -10.01 23.84 12.15
C LEU A 37 -10.84 23.06 11.14
N GLY A 38 -10.92 23.56 9.90
CA GLY A 38 -11.81 23.05 8.86
C GLY A 38 -11.95 21.54 8.87
N SER A 39 -13.20 21.09 9.03
CA SER A 39 -13.64 19.70 9.10
C SER A 39 -12.80 18.80 8.19
N ARG A 40 -11.89 18.03 8.80
CA ARG A 40 -11.36 16.82 8.17
C ARG A 40 -12.38 15.72 8.44
N GLU A 41 -13.59 15.87 7.90
CA GLU A 41 -14.48 14.73 7.74
C GLU A 41 -13.63 13.58 7.20
N GLY A 42 -13.66 12.46 7.92
CA GLY A 42 -12.91 11.24 7.63
C GLY A 42 -13.18 10.80 6.19
N ARG A 43 -12.35 11.27 5.25
CA ARG A 43 -12.43 10.84 3.86
C ARG A 43 -11.79 9.48 3.77
N CYS A 44 -12.60 8.46 3.98
CA CYS A 44 -12.19 7.11 3.74
C CYS A 44 -11.97 6.89 2.25
N PRO A 45 -10.81 6.34 1.84
CA PRO A 45 -10.57 6.03 0.45
C PRO A 45 -11.59 4.97 -0.01
N PRO A 46 -12.08 5.02 -1.26
CA PRO A 46 -13.02 4.01 -1.76
C PRO A 46 -12.51 2.57 -1.67
N ALA A 47 -11.18 2.39 -1.61
CA ALA A 47 -10.54 1.09 -1.44
C ALA A 47 -10.56 0.56 0.01
N GLN A 48 -11.07 1.33 0.98
CA GLN A 48 -11.09 0.95 2.39
C GLN A 48 -11.87 -0.35 2.62
N SER A 49 -13.06 -0.45 2.03
CA SER A 49 -13.97 -1.60 2.18
C SER A 49 -13.44 -2.88 1.51
N ALA A 50 -12.41 -2.77 0.67
CA ALA A 50 -11.78 -3.91 0.02
C ALA A 50 -10.65 -4.55 0.86
N LYS A 51 -10.35 -4.01 2.05
CA LYS A 51 -9.24 -4.49 2.89
C LYS A 51 -9.71 -5.63 3.80
N GLY A 52 -8.98 -6.75 3.75
CA GLY A 52 -9.02 -7.78 4.78
C GLY A 52 -7.68 -7.80 5.52
N PHE A 53 -7.71 -7.82 6.85
CA PHE A 53 -6.51 -7.96 7.66
C PHE A 53 -6.38 -9.40 8.15
N HIS A 54 -5.18 -9.95 8.09
CA HIS A 54 -4.84 -11.21 8.75
C HIS A 54 -3.48 -11.03 9.42
N PRO A 55 -3.27 -11.63 10.60
CA PRO A 55 -2.00 -11.52 11.30
C PRO A 55 -0.94 -12.30 10.53
N VAL A 56 0.19 -11.65 10.25
CA VAL A 56 1.38 -12.27 9.67
C VAL A 56 2.57 -11.95 10.57
N ARG A 57 3.35 -12.97 10.92
CA ARG A 57 4.64 -12.73 11.57
C ARG A 57 5.64 -12.27 10.52
N PHE A 58 6.04 -11.01 10.63
CA PHE A 58 7.13 -10.47 9.84
C PHE A 58 8.46 -10.79 10.53
N ASP A 59 9.30 -11.56 9.85
CA ASP A 59 10.67 -11.77 10.28
C ASP A 59 11.53 -10.58 9.80
N GLY A 60 11.78 -9.66 10.74
CA GLY A 60 12.54 -8.43 10.49
C GLY A 60 14.05 -8.62 10.48
N SER A 61 14.55 -9.84 10.63
CA SER A 61 16.00 -10.05 10.66
C SER A 61 16.65 -9.73 9.32
N LEU A 62 17.83 -9.13 9.36
CA LEU A 62 18.52 -8.66 8.16
C LEU A 62 19.02 -9.82 7.29
N ASP A 63 19.44 -10.91 7.92
CA ASP A 63 19.97 -12.15 7.33
C ASP A 63 18.91 -13.03 6.67
N VAL A 64 17.64 -12.86 7.03
CA VAL A 64 16.52 -13.62 6.46
C VAL A 64 16.45 -13.40 4.95
N GLN A 65 16.64 -14.49 4.22
CA GLN A 65 16.57 -14.52 2.77
C GLN A 65 15.13 -14.43 2.30
N ASN A 66 14.86 -13.56 1.35
CA ASN A 66 13.59 -13.51 0.65
C ASN A 66 13.81 -13.06 -0.79
N LYS A 67 12.79 -13.24 -1.64
CA LYS A 67 12.87 -12.94 -3.08
C LYS A 67 13.06 -11.45 -3.43
N TYR A 68 12.99 -10.56 -2.44
CA TYR A 68 13.11 -9.10 -2.57
C TYR A 68 14.43 -8.56 -1.99
N LYS A 69 15.34 -9.42 -1.51
CA LYS A 69 16.67 -9.07 -0.99
C LYS A 69 17.76 -9.68 -1.88
N GLY A 70 18.95 -9.08 -1.85
CA GLY A 70 20.13 -9.59 -2.53
C GLY A 70 20.86 -8.52 -3.36
N ALA A 71 21.88 -8.96 -4.09
CA ALA A 71 22.53 -8.11 -5.08
C ALA A 71 21.54 -7.79 -6.23
N PRO A 72 21.70 -6.64 -6.92
CA PRO A 72 20.90 -6.32 -8.10
C PRO A 72 20.99 -7.42 -9.15
N ASP A 73 19.83 -7.90 -9.60
CA ASP A 73 19.69 -8.94 -10.63
C ASP A 73 18.33 -8.78 -11.34
N ASP A 74 18.23 -9.26 -12.58
CA ASP A 74 17.01 -9.16 -13.41
C ASP A 74 15.82 -9.88 -12.74
N LYS A 75 16.07 -10.97 -12.03
CA LYS A 75 15.04 -11.69 -11.28
C LYS A 75 14.52 -10.87 -10.10
N LEU A 76 15.41 -10.19 -9.39
CA LEU A 76 15.05 -9.32 -8.27
C LEU A 76 14.18 -8.14 -8.76
N ASP A 77 14.59 -7.51 -9.86
CA ASP A 77 13.81 -6.45 -10.51
C ASP A 77 12.42 -6.93 -10.95
N SER A 78 12.32 -8.14 -11.51
CA SER A 78 11.04 -8.76 -11.87
C SER A 78 10.14 -8.97 -10.65
N ASN A 79 10.68 -9.49 -9.55
CA ASN A 79 9.93 -9.68 -8.31
C ASN A 79 9.39 -8.35 -7.78
N TRP A 80 10.21 -7.30 -7.78
CA TRP A 80 9.77 -5.96 -7.37
C TRP A 80 8.70 -5.38 -8.31
N ARG A 81 8.87 -5.52 -9.64
CA ARG A 81 7.88 -5.06 -10.63
C ARG A 81 6.50 -5.64 -10.40
N GLN A 82 6.41 -6.93 -10.09
CA GLN A 82 5.14 -7.60 -9.79
C GLN A 82 4.36 -6.96 -8.62
N LEU A 83 5.02 -6.26 -7.69
CA LEU A 83 4.35 -5.63 -6.55
C LEU A 83 3.63 -4.33 -6.91
N TYR A 84 4.13 -3.57 -7.89
CA TYR A 84 3.59 -2.24 -8.22
C TYR A 84 3.06 -2.11 -9.65
N ASP A 85 3.25 -3.12 -10.49
CA ASP A 85 2.68 -3.20 -11.83
C ASP A 85 1.19 -3.58 -11.77
N VAL A 86 0.42 -2.70 -11.17
CA VAL A 86 -1.03 -2.83 -11.00
C VAL A 86 -1.72 -1.95 -12.02
N ASP A 87 -2.59 -2.53 -12.84
CA ASP A 87 -3.35 -1.80 -13.84
C ASP A 87 -4.33 -0.80 -13.19
N PRO A 88 -4.60 0.33 -13.86
CA PRO A 88 -5.71 1.19 -13.48
C PRO A 88 -7.04 0.43 -13.55
N PHE A 89 -7.92 0.68 -12.59
CA PHE A 89 -9.24 0.09 -12.50
C PHE A 89 -10.33 1.13 -12.76
N LEU A 90 -11.55 0.65 -13.02
CA LEU A 90 -12.70 1.50 -13.27
C LEU A 90 -13.36 1.93 -11.97
N VAL A 91 -13.68 3.22 -11.86
CA VAL A 91 -14.47 3.80 -10.77
C VAL A 91 -15.63 4.61 -11.32
N SER A 92 -16.74 4.63 -10.59
CA SER A 92 -17.88 5.46 -10.93
C SER A 92 -17.59 6.94 -10.65
N LYS A 93 -18.31 7.82 -11.34
CA LYS A 93 -18.21 9.28 -11.11
C LYS A 93 -18.56 9.66 -9.67
N GLU A 94 -19.49 8.95 -9.06
CA GLU A 94 -19.98 9.15 -7.70
C GLU A 94 -18.89 8.83 -6.68
N ALA A 95 -18.16 7.73 -6.87
CA ALA A 95 -17.03 7.37 -6.03
C ALA A 95 -15.93 8.45 -6.02
N LEU A 96 -15.64 9.03 -7.18
CA LEU A 96 -14.70 10.15 -7.30
C LEU A 96 -15.22 11.44 -6.65
N LYS A 97 -16.52 11.72 -6.77
CA LYS A 97 -17.15 12.87 -6.09
C LYS A 97 -17.04 12.77 -4.57
N LYS A 98 -17.23 11.59 -3.97
CA LYS A 98 -17.11 11.37 -2.52
C LYS A 98 -15.75 11.80 -1.97
N ILE A 99 -14.68 11.61 -2.75
CA ILE A 99 -13.32 12.02 -2.39
C ILE A 99 -12.88 13.37 -2.98
N GLN A 100 -13.79 14.09 -3.63
CA GLN A 100 -13.53 15.38 -4.30
C GLN A 100 -12.35 15.30 -5.29
N LYS A 101 -12.26 14.19 -6.02
CA LYS A 101 -11.27 13.99 -7.08
C LYS A 101 -11.95 13.91 -8.44
N THR A 102 -11.17 14.15 -9.48
CA THR A 102 -11.54 13.94 -10.87
C THR A 102 -10.53 13.00 -11.51
N SER A 103 -10.91 12.36 -12.60
CA SER A 103 -10.01 11.50 -13.35
C SER A 103 -10.42 11.43 -14.82
N VAL A 104 -9.64 10.68 -15.62
CA VAL A 104 -9.86 10.47 -17.05
C VAL A 104 -11.09 9.58 -17.27
N LYS A 105 -11.99 10.03 -18.14
CA LYS A 105 -13.18 9.26 -18.55
C LYS A 105 -12.79 8.13 -19.50
N VAL A 106 -13.49 7.02 -19.42
CA VAL A 106 -13.33 5.91 -20.36
C VAL A 106 -14.31 6.06 -21.52
N PRO A 107 -13.85 6.33 -22.76
CA PRO A 107 -14.75 6.58 -23.89
C PRO A 107 -15.72 5.43 -24.19
N SER A 108 -15.24 4.19 -24.00
CA SER A 108 -16.05 2.97 -24.22
C SER A 108 -17.05 2.68 -23.10
N ARG A 109 -16.97 3.36 -21.95
CA ARG A 109 -17.85 3.14 -20.79
C ARG A 109 -18.28 4.47 -20.16
N PRO A 110 -19.35 5.10 -20.68
CA PRO A 110 -19.89 6.34 -20.13
C PRO A 110 -20.19 6.23 -18.63
N GLY A 111 -19.86 7.26 -17.86
CA GLY A 111 -20.04 7.29 -16.40
C GLY A 111 -18.87 6.72 -15.59
N TYR A 112 -17.99 5.94 -16.23
CA TYR A 112 -16.79 5.38 -15.60
C TYR A 112 -15.53 6.20 -15.89
N HIS A 113 -14.63 6.20 -14.91
CA HIS A 113 -13.33 6.86 -14.96
C HIS A 113 -12.25 5.86 -14.57
N LEU A 114 -11.02 6.08 -15.02
CA LEU A 114 -9.87 5.29 -14.59
C LEU A 114 -9.38 5.78 -13.23
N ALA A 115 -8.98 4.88 -12.35
CA ALA A 115 -8.30 5.22 -11.11
C ALA A 115 -7.19 4.21 -10.83
N LYS A 116 -6.19 4.64 -10.07
CA LYS A 116 -5.11 3.79 -9.56
C LYS A 116 -4.77 4.26 -8.14
N LEU A 117 -4.38 3.35 -7.26
CA LEU A 117 -3.91 3.75 -5.93
C LEU A 117 -2.60 4.54 -6.07
N ALA A 118 -2.52 5.69 -5.39
CA ALA A 118 -1.39 6.61 -5.49
C ALA A 118 -0.05 5.96 -5.13
N VAL A 119 -0.05 5.00 -4.18
CA VAL A 119 1.15 4.24 -3.79
C VAL A 119 1.81 3.52 -4.97
N PHE A 120 1.03 2.97 -5.90
CA PHE A 120 1.58 2.28 -7.06
C PHE A 120 2.18 3.25 -8.09
N HIS A 121 1.69 4.48 -8.18
CA HIS A 121 2.33 5.52 -8.99
C HIS A 121 3.66 5.97 -8.38
N GLN A 122 3.72 6.12 -7.06
CA GLN A 122 4.95 6.49 -6.34
C GLN A 122 6.03 5.41 -6.51
N LEU A 123 5.68 4.13 -6.32
CA LEU A 123 6.62 3.01 -6.47
C LEU A 123 7.13 2.86 -7.91
N HIS A 124 6.28 3.05 -8.92
CA HIS A 124 6.69 3.03 -10.33
C HIS A 124 7.76 4.09 -10.65
N CYS A 125 7.60 5.31 -10.11
CA CYS A 125 8.58 6.38 -10.29
C CYS A 125 9.91 6.05 -9.60
N LEU A 126 9.86 5.53 -8.36
CA LEU A 126 11.05 5.13 -7.63
C LEU A 126 11.84 4.05 -8.39
N ALA A 127 11.16 3.03 -8.89
CA ALA A 127 11.78 1.98 -9.70
C ALA A 127 12.40 2.53 -10.99
N SER A 128 11.76 3.50 -11.64
CA SER A 128 12.28 4.15 -12.85
C SER A 128 13.60 4.91 -12.62
N ILE A 129 13.88 5.31 -11.37
CA ILE A 129 15.13 5.98 -10.98
C ILE A 129 16.22 4.95 -10.63
N ILE A 130 15.85 3.85 -9.97
CA ILE A 130 16.79 2.86 -9.44
C ILE A 130 17.24 1.87 -10.50
N SER A 131 16.38 1.49 -11.46
CA SER A 131 16.75 0.56 -12.53
C SER A 131 17.61 1.29 -13.58
N PRO A 132 18.90 0.95 -13.75
CA PRO A 132 19.67 1.46 -14.86
C PRO A 132 18.97 1.02 -16.15
N LYS A 133 18.69 1.98 -17.04
CA LYS A 133 18.29 1.62 -18.40
C LYS A 133 19.40 0.74 -18.96
N GLN A 134 19.09 -0.51 -19.28
CA GLN A 134 19.95 -1.39 -20.05
C GLN A 134 20.48 -0.57 -21.23
N GLY A 135 21.72 -0.11 -21.11
CA GLY A 135 22.38 0.66 -22.14
C GLY A 135 22.47 -0.25 -23.35
N LYS A 136 21.91 0.18 -24.48
CA LYS A 136 22.29 -0.36 -25.79
C LYS A 136 23.82 -0.35 -25.82
N ARG A 137 24.46 -1.51 -25.65
CA ARG A 137 25.84 -1.70 -26.04
C ARG A 137 25.83 -1.55 -27.56
N GLY A 138 26.16 -0.35 -28.03
CA GLY A 138 26.48 -0.09 -29.42
C GLY A 138 27.64 -0.99 -29.79
N GLY A 139 27.35 -2.01 -30.60
CA GLY A 139 28.39 -2.73 -31.32
C GLY A 139 28.94 -1.79 -32.39
N VAL A 140 30.25 -1.58 -32.33
CA VAL A 140 31.10 -1.21 -33.46
C VAL A 140 32.17 -2.28 -33.53
#